data_AF-A0A022MPB5-F1
#
_entry.id   AF-A0A022MPB5-F1
#
_cell.length_a   1.000
_cell.length_b   1.000
_cell.length_c   1.000
_cell.angle_alpha   90.00
_cell.angle_beta   90.00
_cell.angle_gamma   90.00
#
_symmetry.space_group_name_H-M   'P 1'
#
loop_
_entity.id
_entity.type
_entity.pdbx_description
1 polymer ?
#
loop_
_entity_poly.entity_id
_entity_poly.type
_entity_poly.pdbx_seq_one_letter_code
_entity_poly.pdbx_strand_id
1 'polypeptide(L)'
;MLWVLLLLPAWVVAGVACTRLCLAAVRAAAEETRDPVVDRHHDLTLYEAAFLSGGPARVADVTLVAMARERRLLLAHTGWATVVDPCGRDEMERSVIGAIGPEGQSRIA
;
A
#
# COMPACT_ATOMS: atom_id res chain seq x y z
N MET A 1 23.11 -24.94 36.17
CA MET A 1 23.60 -23.57 35.88
C MET A 1 23.64 -23.23 34.38
N LEU A 2 23.92 -24.19 33.49
CA LEU A 2 23.89 -24.00 32.02
C LEU A 2 22.53 -23.55 31.44
N TRP A 3 21.42 -23.98 32.05
CA TRP A 3 20.06 -23.61 31.62
C TRP A 3 19.78 -22.11 31.71
N VAL A 4 20.30 -21.43 32.73
CA VAL A 4 20.13 -19.98 32.90
C VAL A 4 20.91 -19.22 31.81
N LEU A 5 22.10 -19.73 31.45
CA LEU A 5 22.92 -19.19 30.36
C LEU A 5 22.25 -19.34 28.98
N LEU A 6 21.38 -20.34 28.79
CA LEU A 6 20.61 -20.54 27.56
C LEU A 6 19.28 -19.77 27.56
N LEU A 7 18.65 -19.60 28.74
CA LEU A 7 17.39 -18.87 28.91
C LEU A 7 17.55 -17.37 28.67
N LEU A 8 18.63 -16.76 29.18
CA LEU A 8 18.92 -15.34 29.00
C LEU A 8 18.96 -14.90 27.52
N PRO A 9 19.78 -15.51 26.64
CA PRO A 9 19.83 -15.11 25.24
C PRO A 9 18.52 -15.38 24.51
N ALA A 10 17.81 -16.47 24.82
CA ALA A 10 16.50 -16.76 24.24
C ALA A 10 15.47 -15.67 24.56
N TRP A 11 15.44 -15.21 25.82
CA TRP A 11 14.58 -14.11 26.26
C TRP A 11 14.96 -12.79 25.58
N VAL A 12 16.25 -12.50 25.46
CA VAL A 12 16.74 -11.30 24.77
C VAL A 12 16.33 -11.33 23.29
N VAL A 13 16.52 -12.46 22.60
CA VAL A 13 16.13 -12.60 21.18
C VAL A 13 14.62 -12.45 21.00
N ALA A 14 13.81 -13.08 21.86
CA ALA A 14 12.36 -12.95 21.82
C ALA A 14 11.91 -11.50 22.05
N GLY A 15 12.50 -10.81 23.03
CA GLY A 15 12.26 -9.40 23.30
C GLY A 15 12.62 -8.52 22.09
N VAL A 16 13.83 -8.66 21.55
CA VAL A 16 14.30 -7.91 20.39
C VAL A 16 13.42 -8.14 19.16
N ALA A 17 13.01 -9.39 18.90
CA ALA A 17 12.12 -9.72 17.80
C ALA A 17 10.74 -9.06 17.97
N CYS A 18 10.16 -9.13 19.17
CA CYS A 18 8.90 -8.48 19.50
C CYS A 18 9.00 -6.95 19.33
N THR A 19 10.05 -6.32 19.86
CA THR A 19 10.25 -4.87 19.73
C THR A 19 10.43 -4.46 18.27
N ARG A 20 11.21 -5.21 17.48
CA ARG A 20 11.37 -4.93 16.05
C ARG A 20 10.07 -5.05 15.28
N LEU A 21 9.24 -6.05 15.61
CA LEU A 21 7.93 -6.22 14.99
C LEU A 21 6.99 -5.05 15.36
N CYS A 22 6.95 -4.67 16.63
CA CYS A 22 6.16 -3.52 17.09
C CYS A 22 6.61 -2.21 16.41
N LEU A 23 7.92 -1.98 16.29
CA LEU A 23 8.45 -0.82 15.59
C LEU A 23 8.14 -0.84 14.10
N ALA A 24 8.19 -2.01 13.45
CA ALA A 24 7.82 -2.14 12.05
C ALA A 24 6.33 -1.84 11.83
N ALA A 25 5.46 -2.36 12.71
CA ALA A 25 4.02 -2.09 12.67
C ALA A 25 3.70 -0.60 12.90
N VAL A 26 4.34 0.04 13.90
CA VAL A 26 4.15 1.48 14.16
C VAL A 26 4.66 2.34 13.02
N ARG A 27 5.78 1.98 12.38
CA ARG A 27 6.29 2.70 11.20
C ARG A 27 5.34 2.60 10.02
N ALA A 28 4.81 1.40 9.75
CA ALA A 28 3.81 1.20 8.71
C ALA A 28 2.53 2.02 8.97
N ALA A 29 2.04 2.02 10.22
CA ALA A 29 0.88 2.82 10.61
C ALA A 29 1.15 4.34 10.56
N ALA A 30 2.37 4.78 10.87
CA ALA A 30 2.76 6.18 10.79
C ALA A 30 2.88 6.67 9.34
N GLU A 31 3.28 5.81 8.39
CA GLU A 31 3.22 6.11 6.96
C GLU A 31 1.77 6.24 6.48
N GLU A 32 0.86 5.39 6.97
CA GLU A 32 -0.58 5.48 6.66
C GLU A 32 -1.26 6.73 7.24
N THR A 33 -0.81 7.20 8.41
CA THR A 33 -1.38 8.39 9.09
C THR A 33 -0.73 9.70 8.65
N ARG A 34 0.35 9.65 7.87
CA ARG A 34 1.00 10.87 7.36
C ARG A 34 0.12 11.49 6.28
N ASP A 35 -0.86 12.25 6.75
CA ASP A 35 -1.66 13.18 5.96
C ASP A 35 -0.70 14.05 5.11
N PRO A 36 -0.84 14.11 3.78
CA PRO A 36 0.12 14.78 2.88
C PRO A 36 0.20 16.31 3.04
N VAL A 37 -0.35 16.88 4.12
CA VAL A 37 -0.55 18.33 4.29
C VAL A 37 0.73 19.09 4.69
N VAL A 38 1.83 18.41 5.06
CA VAL A 38 3.01 19.08 5.67
C VAL A 38 4.36 18.69 5.05
N ASP A 39 4.49 18.70 3.72
CA ASP A 39 5.74 19.20 3.15
C ASP A 39 5.51 19.96 1.84
N ARG A 40 5.75 21.27 1.90
CA ARG A 40 5.45 22.25 0.85
C ARG A 40 6.72 22.63 0.09
N HIS A 41 7.65 21.69 -0.06
CA HIS A 41 8.56 21.66 -1.20
C HIS A 41 7.87 20.88 -2.31
N HIS A 42 8.04 21.29 -3.56
CA HIS A 42 7.36 20.71 -4.73
C HIS A 42 7.89 19.29 -5.04
N ASP A 43 7.72 18.36 -4.11
CA ASP A 43 7.98 16.96 -4.37
C ASP A 43 6.86 16.46 -5.28
N LEU A 44 7.28 15.88 -6.41
CA LEU A 44 6.37 15.30 -7.40
C LEU A 44 5.45 14.30 -6.70
N THR A 45 4.15 14.47 -6.89
CA THR A 45 3.19 13.48 -6.41
C THR A 45 3.45 12.14 -7.11
N LEU A 46 3.02 11.03 -6.50
CA LEU A 46 3.17 9.69 -7.08
C LEU A 46 2.62 9.63 -8.52
N TYR A 47 1.45 10.26 -8.75
CA TYR A 47 0.81 10.30 -10.06
C TYR A 47 1.56 11.17 -11.07
N GLU A 48 2.10 12.32 -10.66
CA GLU A 48 2.93 13.17 -11.54
C GLU A 48 4.25 12.48 -11.90
N ALA A 49 4.91 11.85 -10.93
CA ALA A 49 6.11 11.06 -11.19
C ALA A 49 5.83 9.89 -12.14
N ALA A 50 4.69 9.20 -11.96
CA ALA A 50 4.24 8.15 -12.87
C ALA A 50 4.00 8.71 -14.29
N PHE A 51 3.31 9.85 -14.40
CA PHE A 51 3.03 10.52 -15.67
C PHE A 51 4.31 10.93 -16.39
N LEU A 52 5.28 11.53 -15.70
CA LEU A 52 6.57 11.91 -16.30
C LEU A 52 7.39 10.68 -16.72
N SER A 53 7.27 9.57 -16.00
CA SER A 53 8.03 8.35 -16.30
C SER A 53 7.44 7.48 -17.42
N GLY A 54 6.15 7.59 -17.72
CA GLY A 54 5.47 6.67 -18.63
C GLY A 54 4.09 7.11 -19.13
N GLY A 55 3.76 8.38 -18.97
CA GLY A 55 2.51 8.96 -19.44
C GLY A 55 1.27 8.47 -18.67
N PRO A 56 0.06 8.70 -19.23
CA PRO A 56 -1.19 8.42 -18.54
C PRO A 56 -1.44 6.92 -18.29
N ALA A 57 -0.93 6.04 -19.16
CA ALA A 57 -1.03 4.59 -18.94
C ALA A 57 -0.30 4.17 -17.65
N ARG A 58 0.89 4.74 -17.41
CA ARG A 58 1.66 4.46 -16.19
C ARG A 58 0.98 5.00 -14.93
N VAL A 59 0.25 6.11 -15.05
CA VAL A 59 -0.58 6.62 -13.93
C VAL A 59 -1.66 5.60 -13.59
N ALA A 60 -2.39 5.09 -14.57
CA ALA A 60 -3.43 4.08 -14.35
C ALA A 60 -2.87 2.79 -13.71
N ASP A 61 -1.73 2.29 -14.19
CA ASP A 61 -1.06 1.12 -13.62
C ASP A 61 -0.67 1.36 -12.15
N VAL A 62 -0.11 2.53 -11.85
CA VAL A 62 0.30 2.89 -10.49
C VAL A 62 -0.91 3.05 -9.58
N THR A 63 -2.01 3.65 -10.03
CA THR A 63 -3.26 3.73 -9.27
C THR A 63 -3.83 2.34 -8.99
N LEU A 64 -3.89 1.45 -9.99
CA LEU A 64 -4.36 0.07 -9.82
C LEU A 64 -3.51 -0.70 -8.78
N VAL A 65 -2.17 -0.59 -8.88
CA VAL A 65 -1.25 -1.25 -7.95
C VAL A 65 -1.33 -0.64 -6.54
N ALA A 66 -1.46 0.68 -6.43
CA ALA A 66 -1.63 1.36 -5.13
C ALA A 66 -2.90 0.88 -4.43
N MET A 67 -4.04 0.92 -5.13
CA MET A 67 -5.31 0.40 -4.61
C MET A 67 -5.24 -1.08 -4.24
N ALA A 68 -4.51 -1.89 -5.02
CA ALA A 68 -4.33 -3.31 -4.72
C ALA A 68 -3.48 -3.55 -3.46
N ARG A 69 -2.44 -2.76 -3.25
CA ARG A 69 -1.62 -2.81 -2.03
C ARG A 69 -2.40 -2.41 -0.79
N GLU A 70 -3.32 -1.46 -0.93
CA GLU A 70 -4.24 -1.04 0.14
C GLU A 70 -5.41 -2.01 0.35
N ARG A 71 -5.47 -3.14 -0.38
CA ARG A 71 -6.55 -4.14 -0.35
C ARG A 71 -7.92 -3.58 -0.74
N ARG A 72 -7.94 -2.49 -1.51
CA ARG A 72 -9.16 -1.85 -2.01
C ARG A 72 -9.52 -2.29 -3.42
N LEU A 73 -8.59 -2.96 -4.10
CA LEU A 73 -8.79 -3.60 -5.39
C LEU A 73 -8.09 -4.96 -5.42
N LEU A 74 -8.72 -5.97 -5.99
CA LEU A 74 -8.13 -7.29 -6.19
C LEU A 74 -7.75 -7.44 -7.66
N LEU A 75 -6.45 -7.64 -7.91
CA LEU A 75 -5.91 -7.96 -9.22
C LEU A 75 -5.72 -9.47 -9.32
N ALA A 76 -6.59 -10.13 -10.07
CA ALA A 76 -6.50 -11.55 -10.30
C ALA A 76 -5.44 -11.86 -11.36
N HIS A 77 -4.69 -12.94 -11.16
CA HIS A 77 -3.73 -13.46 -12.15
C HIS A 77 -4.37 -13.82 -13.50
N THR A 78 -5.71 -13.93 -13.55
CA THR A 78 -6.51 -14.14 -14.75
C THR A 78 -6.78 -12.87 -15.56
N GLY A 79 -6.25 -11.71 -15.14
CA GLY A 79 -6.43 -10.43 -15.82
C GLY A 79 -7.72 -9.68 -15.43
N TRP A 80 -8.28 -9.99 -14.27
CA TRP A 80 -9.46 -9.29 -13.73
C TRP A 80 -9.06 -8.31 -12.63
N ALA A 81 -9.70 -7.14 -12.63
CA ALA A 81 -9.69 -6.20 -11.53
C ALA A 81 -11.06 -6.23 -10.86
N THR A 82 -11.09 -6.43 -9.54
CA THR A 82 -12.32 -6.41 -8.73
C THR A 82 -12.21 -5.34 -7.66
N VAL A 83 -13.15 -4.40 -7.63
CA VAL A 83 -13.23 -3.36 -6.59
C VAL A 83 -13.72 -4.00 -5.29
N VAL A 84 -12.93 -3.86 -4.22
CA VAL A 84 -13.27 -4.34 -2.87
C VAL A 84 -13.91 -3.22 -2.06
N ASP A 85 -13.39 -2.00 -2.21
CA ASP A 85 -13.91 -0.79 -1.58
C ASP A 85 -14.28 0.24 -2.67
N PRO A 86 -15.57 0.56 -2.86
CA PRO A 86 -16.03 1.47 -3.92
C PRO A 86 -15.81 2.95 -3.58
N CYS A 87 -15.35 3.28 -2.37
CA CYS A 87 -15.14 4.66 -1.94
C CYS A 87 -13.75 5.14 -2.37
N GLY A 88 -13.62 5.77 -3.55
CA GLY A 88 -12.36 6.38 -3.99
C GLY A 88 -11.94 7.59 -3.13
N ARG A 89 -10.70 7.60 -2.64
CA ARG A 89 -10.13 8.63 -1.76
C ARG A 89 -9.68 9.85 -2.54
N ASP A 90 -9.24 9.66 -3.78
CA ASP A 90 -8.80 10.72 -4.68
C ASP A 90 -9.47 10.64 -6.06
N GLU A 91 -9.11 11.56 -6.95
CA GLU A 91 -9.64 11.62 -8.33
C GLU A 91 -9.23 10.43 -9.19
N MET A 92 -7.99 9.94 -9.04
CA MET A 92 -7.47 8.84 -9.85
C MET A 92 -8.15 7.53 -9.48
N GLU A 93 -8.32 7.27 -8.18
CA GLU A 93 -9.04 6.09 -7.70
C GLU A 93 -10.51 6.11 -8.15
N ARG A 94 -11.19 7.26 -8.04
CA ARG A 94 -12.57 7.40 -8.53
C ARG A 94 -12.67 7.17 -10.04
N SER A 95 -11.65 7.60 -10.80
CA SER A 95 -11.57 7.33 -12.23
C SER A 95 -11.43 5.83 -12.51
N VAL A 96 -10.55 5.12 -11.79
CA VAL A 96 -10.38 3.66 -11.92
C VAL A 96 -11.66 2.91 -11.56
N ILE A 97 -12.29 3.25 -10.43
CA ILE A 97 -13.55 2.63 -9.98
C ILE A 97 -14.66 2.89 -11.03
N GLY A 98 -14.74 4.12 -11.53
CA GLY A 98 -15.69 4.48 -12.60
C GLY A 98 -15.43 3.71 -13.90
N ALA A 99 -14.17 3.49 -14.27
CA ALA A 99 -13.80 2.72 -15.46
C ALA A 99 -14.08 1.22 -15.33
N ILE A 100 -14.00 0.67 -14.11
CA ILE A 100 -14.39 -0.73 -13.83
C ILE A 100 -15.92 -0.89 -13.96
N GLY A 101 -16.67 0.14 -13.57
CA GLY A 101 -18.11 0.18 -13.73
C GLY A 101 -18.88 -0.44 -12.55
N PRO A 102 -20.23 -0.42 -12.61
CA PRO A 102 -21.10 -0.73 -11.48
C PRO A 102 -21.06 -2.22 -11.06
N GLU A 103 -20.64 -3.11 -11.96
CA GLU A 103 -20.47 -4.54 -11.67
C GLU A 103 -19.32 -4.80 -10.70
N GLY A 104 -18.48 -3.80 -10.42
CA GLY A 104 -17.35 -3.92 -9.51
C GLY A 104 -16.23 -4.82 -10.02
N GLN A 105 -16.31 -5.33 -11.25
CA GLN A 105 -15.29 -6.16 -11.88
C GLN A 105 -15.12 -5.81 -13.35
N SER A 106 -13.89 -5.77 -13.82
CA SER A 106 -13.57 -5.52 -15.22
C SER A 106 -12.30 -6.26 -15.63
N ARG A 107 -12.22 -6.58 -16.92
CA ARG A 107 -11.07 -7.26 -17.50
C ARG A 107 -10.04 -6.20 -17.95
N ILE A 108 -8.79 -6.38 -17.53
CA ILE A 108 -7.69 -5.43 -17.76
C ILE A 108 -6.55 -6.01 -18.61
N ALA A 109 -6.65 -7.28 -19.03
CA ALA A 109 -5.69 -7.98 -19.90
C ALA A 109 -6.36 -8.66 -21.11
#